data_AF-A0A498GY45-F1
#
_entry.id   AF-A0A498GY45-F1
#
_cell.length_a   1.000
_cell.length_b   1.000
_cell.length_c   1.000
_cell.angle_alpha   90.00
_cell.angle_beta   90.00
_cell.angle_gamma   90.00
#
_symmetry.space_group_name_H-M   'P 1'
#
loop_
_entity.id
_entity.type
_entity.pdbx_description
1 polymer ?
#
loop_
_entity_poly.entity_id
_entity_poly.type
_entity_poly.pdbx_seq_one_letter_code
_entity_poly.pdbx_strand_id
1 'polypeptide(L)'
;MVNDSGQLYTMEGVAAGLVMIITAYFVLNTTSIYTPGDTHITDMQLEQLASDALAMMDTPEAEGAESPLHSFVRLNDGAGFRTMFLDCCKLRAGGIDDNLHMNATIFYCDRSHDEIKSYSFGLSDVATGRESAVRVSRWVQLNTRPSGAPGTVSNQYPVLLVEVLVWRG
;
A
#
# COMPACT_ATOMS: atom_id res chain seq x y z
N MET A 1 57.41 -30.26 39.62
CA MET A 1 56.25 -30.98 39.04
C MET A 1 55.00 -30.40 39.69
N VAL A 2 54.38 -29.40 39.07
CA VAL A 2 53.20 -28.69 39.59
C VAL A 2 52.20 -28.51 38.44
N ASN A 3 51.16 -29.34 38.49
CA ASN A 3 49.75 -29.08 38.13
C ASN A 3 49.39 -28.33 36.82
N ASP A 4 49.79 -28.84 35.66
CA ASP A 4 49.29 -28.36 34.35
C ASP A 4 47.87 -28.89 34.02
N SER A 5 47.46 -30.03 34.60
CA SER A 5 46.17 -30.66 34.29
C SER A 5 44.97 -29.91 34.87
N GLY A 6 45.14 -29.18 35.97
CA GLY A 6 44.06 -28.40 36.59
C GLY A 6 43.72 -27.10 35.84
N GLN A 7 44.71 -26.50 35.14
CA GLN A 7 44.54 -25.27 34.36
C GLN A 7 43.83 -25.52 33.02
N LEU A 8 44.05 -26.69 32.41
CA LEU A 8 43.37 -27.06 31.17
C LEU A 8 41.84 -27.18 31.37
N TYR A 9 41.42 -27.79 32.50
CA TYR A 9 40.00 -27.95 32.83
C TYR A 9 39.29 -26.63 33.16
N THR A 10 40.02 -25.64 33.68
CA THR A 10 39.48 -24.29 33.92
C THR A 10 39.39 -23.46 32.63
N MET A 11 40.35 -23.60 31.70
CA MET A 11 40.27 -22.95 30.39
C MET A 11 39.13 -23.49 29.53
N GLU A 12 38.88 -24.81 29.58
CA GLU A 12 37.80 -25.45 28.82
C GLU A 12 36.41 -25.04 29.33
N GLY A 13 36.22 -24.95 30.65
CA GLY A 13 34.96 -24.48 31.24
C GLY A 13 34.64 -23.02 30.87
N VAL A 14 35.65 -22.16 30.83
CA VAL A 14 35.49 -20.76 30.40
C VAL A 14 35.16 -20.69 28.90
N ALA A 15 35.83 -21.49 28.06
CA ALA A 15 35.56 -21.55 26.64
C ALA A 15 34.13 -22.05 26.35
N ALA A 16 33.68 -23.11 27.03
CA ALA A 16 32.33 -23.63 26.91
C ALA A 16 31.27 -22.61 27.36
N GLY A 17 31.51 -21.90 28.47
CA GLY A 17 30.66 -20.82 28.93
C GLY A 17 30.56 -19.67 27.91
N LEU A 18 31.68 -19.27 27.32
CA LEU A 18 31.72 -18.24 26.29
C LEU A 18 30.94 -18.66 25.04
N VAL A 19 31.12 -19.89 24.56
CA VAL A 19 30.39 -20.43 23.40
C VAL A 19 28.89 -20.49 23.68
N MET A 20 28.47 -20.89 24.88
CA MET A 20 27.05 -20.89 25.26
C MET A 20 26.46 -19.48 25.28
N ILE A 21 27.18 -18.48 25.80
CA ILE A 21 26.73 -17.09 25.82
C ILE A 21 26.64 -16.52 24.40
N ILE A 22 27.63 -16.78 23.54
CA ILE A 22 27.62 -16.35 22.13
C ILE A 22 26.45 -17.00 21.39
N THR A 23 26.20 -18.29 21.64
CA THR A 23 25.07 -19.01 21.03
C THR A 23 23.73 -18.44 21.50
N ALA A 24 23.57 -18.19 22.79
CA ALA A 24 22.38 -17.55 23.33
C ALA A 24 22.20 -16.12 22.79
N TYR A 25 23.29 -15.36 22.67
CA TYR A 25 23.30 -14.04 22.05
C TYR A 25 22.85 -14.11 20.60
N PHE A 26 23.32 -15.09 19.83
CA PHE A 26 22.85 -15.30 18.45
C PHE A 26 21.38 -15.70 18.41
N VAL A 27 20.91 -16.62 19.25
CA VAL A 27 19.49 -17.03 19.28
C VAL A 27 18.57 -15.88 19.70
N LEU A 28 18.99 -15.02 20.62
CA LEU A 28 18.20 -13.86 21.06
C LEU A 28 18.28 -12.68 20.09
N ASN A 29 19.41 -12.50 19.39
CA ASN A 29 19.60 -11.43 18.39
C ASN A 29 19.36 -11.89 16.95
N THR A 30 19.02 -13.15 16.70
CA THR A 30 18.28 -13.51 15.50
C THR A 30 16.93 -12.86 15.65
N THR A 31 16.86 -11.60 15.21
CA THR A 31 15.64 -10.87 14.90
C THR A 31 14.68 -11.88 14.29
N SER A 32 13.51 -12.06 14.92
CA SER A 32 12.41 -12.85 14.39
C SER A 32 12.39 -12.65 12.89
N ILE A 33 12.74 -13.70 12.14
CA ILE A 33 12.82 -13.61 10.69
C ILE A 33 11.41 -13.25 10.27
N TYR A 34 11.20 -12.02 9.82
CA TYR A 34 10.02 -11.67 9.05
C TYR A 34 10.09 -12.58 7.83
N THR A 35 9.44 -13.74 7.94
CA THR A 35 9.37 -14.65 6.81
C THR A 35 8.46 -13.98 5.78
N PRO A 36 8.72 -14.15 4.47
CA PRO A 36 7.80 -13.68 3.43
C PRO A 36 6.36 -14.19 3.61
N GLY A 37 6.15 -15.23 4.42
CA GLY A 37 4.83 -15.72 4.81
C GLY A 37 4.05 -14.77 5.73
N ASP A 38 4.72 -14.05 6.64
CA ASP A 38 4.05 -13.14 7.58
C ASP A 38 3.67 -11.80 6.93
N THR A 39 4.48 -11.30 5.99
CA THR A 39 4.17 -10.07 5.24
C THR A 39 2.97 -10.25 4.30
N HIS A 40 2.78 -11.46 3.78
CA HIS A 40 1.67 -11.75 2.87
C HIS A 40 0.29 -11.64 3.56
N ILE A 41 0.20 -11.86 4.87
CA ILE A 41 -1.07 -11.70 5.61
C ILE A 41 -1.41 -10.21 5.73
N THR A 42 -0.44 -9.37 6.08
CA THR A 42 -0.66 -7.93 6.19
C THR A 42 -0.93 -7.28 4.84
N ASP A 43 -0.27 -7.74 3.78
CA ASP A 43 -0.52 -7.26 2.41
C ASP A 43 -1.93 -7.68 1.94
N MET A 44 -2.34 -8.93 2.22
CA MET A 44 -3.68 -9.41 1.88
C MET A 44 -4.78 -8.62 2.62
N GLN A 45 -4.56 -8.31 3.91
CA GLN A 45 -5.48 -7.46 4.67
C GLN A 45 -5.55 -6.04 4.08
N LEU A 46 -4.42 -5.48 3.66
CA LEU A 46 -4.36 -4.16 3.05
C LEU A 46 -5.05 -4.14 1.69
N GLU A 47 -4.90 -5.19 0.89
CA GLU A 47 -5.60 -5.36 -0.39
C GLU A 47 -7.11 -5.42 -0.20
N GLN A 48 -7.57 -6.23 0.74
CA GLN A 48 -8.98 -6.35 1.06
C GLN A 48 -9.55 -5.01 1.52
N LEU A 49 -8.87 -4.32 2.45
CA LEU A 49 -9.29 -3.03 2.96
C LEU A 49 -9.36 -1.96 1.85
N ALA A 50 -8.31 -1.86 1.02
CA ALA A 50 -8.24 -0.88 -0.06
C ALA A 50 -9.27 -1.18 -1.18
N SER A 51 -9.50 -2.47 -1.48
CA SER A 51 -10.50 -2.91 -2.43
C SER A 51 -11.92 -2.59 -1.94
N ASP A 52 -12.20 -2.85 -0.67
CA ASP A 52 -13.50 -2.55 -0.05
C ASP A 52 -13.74 -1.04 0.04
N ALA A 53 -12.72 -0.25 0.38
CA ALA A 53 -12.80 1.21 0.36
C ALA A 53 -13.14 1.73 -1.04
N LEU A 54 -12.43 1.25 -2.08
CA LEU A 54 -12.70 1.63 -3.46
C LEU A 54 -14.11 1.17 -3.92
N ALA A 55 -14.57 0.02 -3.42
CA ALA A 55 -15.92 -0.49 -3.69
C ALA A 55 -17.02 0.35 -3.04
N MET A 56 -16.83 0.78 -1.79
CA MET A 56 -17.75 1.68 -1.12
C MET A 56 -17.84 3.02 -1.83
N MET A 57 -16.70 3.57 -2.28
CA MET A 57 -16.69 4.83 -3.03
C MET A 57 -17.42 4.74 -4.38
N ASP A 58 -17.44 3.56 -5.00
CA ASP A 58 -18.16 3.32 -6.24
C ASP A 58 -19.65 2.98 -6.02
N THR A 59 -20.10 2.89 -4.77
CA THR A 59 -21.50 2.62 -4.45
C THR A 59 -22.25 3.95 -4.28
N PRO A 60 -23.35 4.18 -5.01
CA PRO A 60 -24.16 5.39 -4.84
C PRO A 60 -24.96 5.36 -3.53
N GLU A 61 -25.10 6.50 -2.88
CA GLU A 61 -25.84 6.61 -1.60
C GLU A 61 -27.36 6.47 -1.75
N ALA A 62 -27.88 6.71 -2.97
CA ALA A 62 -29.30 6.60 -3.29
C ALA A 62 -29.50 6.03 -4.69
N GLU A 63 -30.69 5.47 -4.93
CA GLU A 63 -31.06 4.92 -6.23
C GLU A 63 -31.03 6.00 -7.31
N GLY A 64 -30.21 5.79 -8.35
CA GLY A 64 -30.02 6.75 -9.44
C GLY A 64 -29.05 7.90 -9.15
N ALA A 65 -28.44 7.95 -7.97
CA ALA A 65 -27.39 8.93 -7.67
C ALA A 65 -26.05 8.53 -8.32
N GLU A 66 -25.21 9.54 -8.58
CA GLU A 66 -23.82 9.34 -9.02
C GLU A 66 -23.00 8.80 -7.84
N SER A 67 -22.14 7.80 -8.09
CA SER A 67 -21.25 7.30 -7.03
C SER A 67 -20.21 8.37 -6.67
N PRO A 68 -19.78 8.45 -5.40
CA PRO A 68 -18.71 9.36 -4.98
C PRO A 68 -17.46 9.25 -5.85
N LEU A 69 -17.03 8.04 -6.19
CA LEU A 69 -15.91 7.77 -7.09
C LEU A 69 -16.12 8.43 -8.45
N HIS A 70 -17.28 8.25 -9.06
CA HIS A 70 -17.59 8.83 -10.37
C HIS A 70 -17.60 10.36 -10.32
N SER A 71 -18.13 10.95 -9.25
CA SER A 71 -18.08 12.40 -9.01
C SER A 71 -16.65 12.94 -8.90
N PHE A 72 -15.79 12.31 -8.10
CA PHE A 72 -14.39 12.72 -7.95
C PHE A 72 -13.62 12.60 -9.26
N VAL A 73 -13.81 11.50 -10.00
CA VAL A 73 -13.13 11.30 -11.29
C VAL A 73 -13.64 12.33 -12.31
N ARG A 74 -14.95 12.61 -12.37
CA ARG A 74 -15.54 13.60 -13.28
C ARG A 74 -15.04 15.02 -13.00
N LEU A 75 -15.00 15.41 -11.74
CA LEU A 75 -14.50 16.72 -11.31
C LEU A 75 -12.98 16.81 -11.30
N ASN A 76 -12.29 15.67 -11.46
CA ASN A 76 -10.86 15.51 -11.28
C ASN A 76 -10.39 16.00 -9.89
N ASP A 77 -11.24 15.78 -8.88
CA ASP A 77 -10.98 16.17 -7.49
C ASP A 77 -10.26 15.04 -6.76
N GLY A 78 -8.96 14.95 -7.01
CA GLY A 78 -8.14 13.95 -6.35
C GLY A 78 -7.83 14.26 -4.88
N ALA A 79 -8.06 15.49 -4.40
CA ALA A 79 -7.89 15.84 -2.98
C ALA A 79 -9.09 15.35 -2.15
N GLY A 80 -10.31 15.54 -2.66
CA GLY A 80 -11.53 14.96 -2.10
C GLY A 80 -11.48 13.43 -2.13
N PHE A 81 -11.05 12.86 -3.26
CA PHE A 81 -10.83 11.42 -3.39
C PHE A 81 -9.90 10.87 -2.30
N ARG A 82 -8.72 11.47 -2.11
CA ARG A 82 -7.75 11.04 -1.09
C ARG A 82 -8.33 11.07 0.31
N THR A 83 -9.00 12.17 0.68
CA THR A 83 -9.61 12.31 2.01
C THR A 83 -10.63 11.20 2.25
N MET A 84 -11.57 11.01 1.32
CA MET A 84 -12.60 9.98 1.46
C MET A 84 -12.01 8.56 1.45
N PHE A 85 -11.06 8.27 0.55
CA PHE A 85 -10.43 6.96 0.48
C PHE A 85 -9.71 6.61 1.78
N LEU A 86 -8.90 7.53 2.31
CA LEU A 86 -8.21 7.33 3.59
C LEU A 86 -9.20 7.20 4.74
N ASP A 87 -10.29 7.97 4.74
CA ASP A 87 -11.33 7.84 5.77
C ASP A 87 -12.08 6.50 5.69
N CYS A 88 -12.32 5.96 4.48
CA CYS A 88 -12.85 4.61 4.31
C CYS A 88 -11.86 3.53 4.79
N CYS A 89 -10.55 3.75 4.64
CA CYS A 89 -9.53 2.84 5.12
C CYS A 89 -9.29 2.92 6.64
N LYS A 90 -9.75 3.98 7.34
CA LYS A 90 -9.59 4.09 8.78
C LYS A 90 -10.54 3.12 9.51
N LEU A 91 -9.95 2.17 10.25
CA LEU A 91 -10.66 1.19 11.07
C LEU A 91 -11.43 1.80 12.27
N ARG A 92 -11.30 3.10 12.55
CA ARG A 92 -12.02 3.82 13.60
C ARG A 92 -12.35 5.25 13.19
N ALA A 93 -13.60 5.65 13.39
CA ALA A 93 -13.96 7.06 13.49
C ALA A 93 -13.24 7.68 14.70
N GLY A 94 -12.10 8.34 14.49
CA GLY A 94 -11.41 9.16 15.51
C GLY A 94 -10.19 8.53 16.22
N GLY A 95 -9.52 7.54 15.64
CA GLY A 95 -8.21 7.06 16.12
C GLY A 95 -7.02 7.86 15.56
N ILE A 96 -5.82 7.71 16.14
CA ILE A 96 -4.55 8.24 15.59
C ILE A 96 -4.44 7.79 14.14
N ASP A 97 -4.15 8.72 13.22
CA ASP A 97 -4.03 8.44 11.79
C ASP A 97 -3.10 7.22 11.59
N ASP A 98 -3.63 6.17 10.95
CA ASP A 98 -2.79 5.08 10.48
C ASP A 98 -1.79 5.69 9.49
N ASN A 99 -0.52 5.24 9.50
CA ASN A 99 0.54 5.78 8.65
C ASN A 99 0.38 5.24 7.22
N LEU A 100 -0.83 5.42 6.68
CA LEU A 100 -1.29 4.89 5.41
C LEU A 100 -1.04 5.94 4.35
N HIS A 101 -0.19 5.58 3.40
CA HIS A 101 0.12 6.39 2.25
C HIS A 101 -0.62 5.87 1.03
N MET A 102 -0.96 6.78 0.11
CA MET A 102 -1.61 6.41 -1.13
C MET A 102 -1.10 7.21 -2.33
N ASN A 103 -1.13 6.57 -3.49
CA ASN A 103 -0.88 7.18 -4.78
C ASN A 103 -1.95 6.70 -5.77
N ALA A 104 -2.68 7.63 -6.36
CA ALA A 104 -3.75 7.31 -7.31
C ALA A 104 -3.35 7.75 -8.72
N THR A 105 -3.54 6.85 -9.68
CA THR A 105 -3.23 7.06 -11.09
C THR A 105 -4.42 6.64 -11.94
N ILE A 106 -4.80 7.48 -12.91
CA ILE A 106 -5.84 7.13 -13.88
C ILE A 106 -5.18 6.71 -15.18
N PHE A 107 -5.55 5.53 -15.67
CA PHE A 107 -5.19 5.03 -17.00
C PHE A 107 -6.36 5.21 -17.97
N TYR A 108 -6.03 5.54 -19.21
CA TYR A 108 -7.00 5.72 -20.29
C TYR A 108 -6.38 5.33 -21.64
N CYS A 109 -7.25 5.01 -22.60
CA CYS A 109 -6.84 4.74 -23.96
C CYS A 109 -6.87 6.03 -24.79
N ASP A 110 -5.73 6.45 -25.32
CA ASP A 110 -5.64 7.52 -26.32
C ASP A 110 -6.02 6.95 -27.70
N ARG A 111 -7.24 7.26 -28.12
CA ARG A 111 -7.78 6.81 -29.41
C ARG A 111 -7.06 7.40 -30.63
N SER A 112 -6.30 8.47 -30.47
CA SER A 112 -5.61 9.12 -31.58
C SER A 112 -4.33 8.40 -31.97
N HIS A 113 -3.67 7.77 -31.00
CA HIS A 113 -2.39 7.08 -31.18
C HIS A 113 -2.45 5.58 -30.84
N ASP A 114 -3.61 5.07 -30.40
CA ASP A 114 -3.83 3.69 -29.96
C ASP A 114 -2.90 3.25 -28.82
N GLU A 115 -2.67 4.16 -27.87
CA GLU A 115 -1.76 3.97 -26.74
C GLU A 115 -2.50 4.03 -25.40
N ILE A 116 -2.03 3.24 -24.42
CA ILE A 116 -2.46 3.40 -23.03
C ILE A 116 -1.62 4.49 -22.40
N LYS A 117 -2.28 5.55 -21.93
CA LYS A 117 -1.65 6.68 -21.23
C LYS A 117 -2.20 6.78 -19.82
N SER A 118 -1.45 7.43 -18.95
CA SER A 118 -1.85 7.68 -17.57
C SER A 118 -1.58 9.10 -17.12
N TYR A 119 -2.27 9.52 -16.07
CA TYR A 119 -1.98 10.76 -15.37
C TYR A 119 -2.22 10.60 -13.87
N SER A 120 -1.49 11.38 -13.07
CA SER A 120 -1.63 11.40 -11.62
C SER A 120 -3.01 11.93 -11.24
N PHE A 121 -3.71 11.20 -10.37
CA PHE A 121 -5.03 11.57 -9.88
C PHE A 121 -4.90 12.17 -8.47
N GLY A 122 -4.78 13.49 -8.41
CA GLY A 122 -4.75 14.22 -7.14
C GLY A 122 -3.40 14.33 -6.44
N LEU A 123 -3.49 14.61 -5.14
CA LEU A 123 -2.37 14.63 -4.20
C LEU A 123 -1.97 13.20 -3.87
N SER A 124 -0.90 12.72 -4.51
CA SER A 124 -0.33 11.41 -4.26
C SER A 124 0.93 11.52 -3.43
N ASP A 125 1.11 10.59 -2.49
CA ASP A 125 2.37 10.45 -1.77
C ASP A 125 3.46 9.90 -2.70
N VAL A 126 4.71 10.29 -2.48
CA VAL A 126 5.84 9.83 -3.30
C VAL A 126 6.20 8.40 -2.90
N ALA A 127 5.83 7.43 -3.74
CA ALA A 127 6.27 6.06 -3.60
C ALA A 127 7.76 5.95 -4.00
N THR A 128 8.62 5.47 -3.11
CA THR A 128 10.05 5.26 -3.40
C THR A 128 10.34 3.90 -4.05
N GLY A 129 9.32 3.04 -4.15
CA GLY A 129 9.40 1.70 -4.73
C GLY A 129 10.06 0.68 -3.80
N ARG A 130 10.32 1.07 -2.54
CA ARG A 130 10.88 0.21 -1.49
C ARG A 130 9.82 -0.26 -0.50
N GLU A 131 8.64 0.34 -0.56
CA GLU A 131 7.52 0.06 0.32
C GLU A 131 6.78 -1.21 -0.13
N SER A 132 6.26 -1.99 0.83
CA SER A 132 5.31 -3.07 0.53
C SER A 132 3.97 -2.44 0.16
N ALA A 133 3.84 -2.07 -1.12
CA ALA A 133 2.66 -1.41 -1.64
C ALA A 133 1.74 -2.40 -2.34
N VAL A 134 0.45 -2.28 -2.03
CA VAL A 134 -0.62 -3.05 -2.63
C VAL A 134 -1.33 -2.19 -3.67
N ARG A 135 -1.74 -2.82 -4.77
CA ARG A 135 -2.39 -2.18 -5.90
C ARG A 135 -3.84 -2.63 -5.99
N VAL A 136 -4.75 -1.67 -5.96
CA VAL A 136 -6.18 -1.91 -6.21
C VAL A 136 -6.63 -1.07 -7.38
N SER A 137 -7.57 -1.58 -8.18
CA SER A 137 -8.04 -0.87 -9.36
C SER A 137 -9.52 -1.07 -9.60
N ARG A 138 -10.14 -0.07 -10.23
CA ARG A 138 -11.56 -0.11 -10.60
C ARG A 138 -11.82 0.67 -11.88
N TRP A 139 -12.67 0.10 -12.72
CA TRP A 139 -13.11 0.73 -13.97
C TRP A 139 -14.20 1.76 -13.70
N VAL A 140 -14.09 2.92 -14.31
CA VAL A 140 -15.06 4.01 -14.26
C VAL A 140 -15.39 4.43 -15.68
N GLN A 141 -16.67 4.37 -16.05
CA GLN A 141 -17.15 4.86 -17.33
C GLN A 141 -17.87 6.18 -17.09
N LEU A 142 -17.35 7.27 -17.67
CA LEU A 142 -18.01 8.58 -17.60
C LEU A 142 -18.81 8.84 -18.86
N ASN A 143 -19.68 9.84 -18.83
CA ASN A 143 -20.39 10.33 -20.03
C ASN A 143 -19.59 11.39 -20.79
N THR A 144 -18.76 12.14 -20.06
CA THR A 144 -17.97 13.26 -20.59
C THR A 144 -16.55 13.22 -20.05
N ARG A 145 -15.62 13.85 -20.75
CA ARG A 145 -14.23 13.99 -20.29
C ARG A 145 -14.18 14.65 -18.90
N PRO A 146 -13.34 14.16 -17.97
CA PRO A 146 -13.09 14.82 -16.71
C PRO A 146 -12.61 16.26 -16.87
N SER A 147 -12.93 17.11 -15.90
CA SER A 147 -12.40 18.49 -15.85
C SER A 147 -10.88 18.46 -15.69
N GLY A 148 -10.13 19.22 -16.50
CA GLY A 148 -8.66 19.29 -16.38
C GLY A 148 -7.91 17.99 -16.73
N ALA A 149 -8.57 16.95 -17.24
CA ALA A 149 -7.90 15.78 -17.78
C ALA A 149 -7.14 16.13 -19.09
N PRO A 150 -6.11 15.34 -19.44
CA PRO A 150 -5.38 15.50 -20.69
C PRO A 150 -6.30 15.55 -21.92
N GLY A 151 -5.94 16.40 -22.90
CA GLY A 151 -6.73 16.59 -24.12
C GLY A 151 -6.90 15.33 -24.97
N THR A 152 -6.06 14.32 -24.74
CA THR A 152 -6.04 12.99 -25.36
C THR A 152 -7.10 12.04 -24.81
N VAL A 153 -7.72 12.34 -23.68
CA VAL A 153 -8.86 11.57 -23.15
C VAL A 153 -10.09 11.82 -24.03
N SER A 154 -10.83 10.76 -24.34
CA SER A 154 -12.06 10.86 -25.14
C SER A 154 -13.04 11.89 -24.57
N ASN A 155 -13.58 12.75 -25.44
CA ASN A 155 -14.58 13.74 -25.06
C ASN A 155 -15.95 13.11 -24.74
N GLN A 156 -16.25 11.95 -25.32
CA GLN A 156 -17.51 11.24 -25.16
C GLN A 156 -17.25 9.82 -24.65
N TYR A 157 -17.97 9.45 -23.60
CA TYR A 157 -17.93 8.12 -23.00
C TYR A 157 -16.53 7.56 -22.70
N PRO A 158 -15.62 8.30 -22.02
CA PRO A 158 -14.32 7.74 -21.68
C PRO A 158 -14.46 6.62 -20.64
N VAL A 159 -13.80 5.50 -20.92
CA VAL A 159 -13.57 4.42 -19.95
C VAL A 159 -12.19 4.62 -19.35
N LEU A 160 -12.16 4.77 -18.02
CA LEU A 160 -10.98 5.09 -17.23
C LEU A 160 -10.73 3.95 -16.24
N LEU A 161 -9.48 3.57 -16.03
CA LEU A 161 -9.09 2.69 -14.93
C LEU A 161 -8.49 3.56 -13.83
N VAL A 162 -9.14 3.60 -12.68
CA VAL A 162 -8.60 4.23 -11.48
C VAL A 162 -7.78 3.17 -10.76
N GLU A 163 -6.47 3.39 -10.66
CA GLU A 163 -5.55 2.55 -9.91
C GLU A 163 -5.08 3.30 -8.67
N VAL A 164 -5.12 2.65 -7.52
CA VAL A 164 -4.62 3.18 -6.25
C VAL A 164 -3.56 2.23 -5.71
N LEU A 165 -2.38 2.78 -5.47
CA LEU A 165 -1.30 2.15 -4.72
C LEU A 165 -1.41 2.58 -3.27
N VAL A 166 -1.39 1.63 -2.34
CA VAL A 166 -1.54 1.85 -0.90
C VAL A 166 -0.43 1.12 -0.16
N TRP A 167 0.21 1.78 0.80
CA TRP A 167 1.24 1.17 1.63
C TRP A 167 1.26 1.76 3.03
N ARG A 168 1.86 1.03 3.97
CA ARG A 168 2.15 1.54 5.32
C ARG A 168 3.56 2.13 5.35
N GLY A 169 3.71 3.30 5.98
CA GLY A 169 4.99 3.97 6.23
C GLY A 169 5.57 3.67 7.60
#